data_AF-A0A0Q6A2P0-F1
#
_entry.id   AF-A0A0Q6A2P0-F1
#
_cell.length_a   1.000
_cell.length_b   1.000
_cell.length_c   1.000
_cell.angle_alpha   90.00
_cell.angle_beta   90.00
_cell.angle_gamma   90.00
#
_symmetry.space_group_name_H-M   'P 1'
#
loop_
_entity.id
_entity.type
_entity.pdbx_description
1 polymer ?
#
loop_
_entity_poly.entity_id
_entity_poly.type
_entity_poly.pdbx_seq_one_letter_code
_entity_poly.pdbx_strand_id
1 'polypeptide(L)'
;MKRNIYFPLLVGAIAALSLSACNDDSMDSPAQTEQQPENLKIEQPNALEKVCYYVDQYWNSTAVLTTSLPNSADTNFMNSQMTQIAGLWGRTSPTLRFVNDPSSPNSTYNAISYSTGKIYYGYAIYADAKNKGGNIVNAMILAHEYGHQLQYIFGLPSVSESTARPNELEADGFAGYYLRRPNGYNQTTFAQIAAAYEFAQSIGDYQTTSAGHHGTPPQRRSAVRLGFLLGQYDLTASSFDYNFFYYYQGVLNGTYKMGKNSQYPEIDAYMSQYTDELRKIQNGEISAEEFKDLK
;
A
#
# COMPACT_ATOMS: atom_id res chain seq x y z
N MET A 1 -57.05 13.18 -60.55
CA MET A 1 -57.12 13.13 -59.08
C MET A 1 -55.82 12.57 -58.54
N LYS A 2 -54.95 13.43 -58.00
CA LYS A 2 -53.72 13.01 -57.30
C LYS A 2 -54.11 12.62 -55.86
N ARG A 3 -53.77 11.41 -55.44
CA ARG A 3 -53.90 10.95 -54.04
C ARG A 3 -52.51 10.61 -53.53
N ASN A 4 -51.97 11.49 -52.71
CA ASN A 4 -50.79 11.22 -51.90
C ASN A 4 -51.18 10.27 -50.77
N ILE A 5 -50.43 9.18 -50.60
CA ILE A 5 -50.50 8.33 -49.41
C ILE A 5 -49.12 8.42 -48.75
N TYR A 6 -49.10 8.99 -47.55
CA TYR A 6 -47.95 9.05 -46.66
C TYR A 6 -47.83 7.73 -45.90
N PHE A 7 -46.64 7.14 -45.86
CA PHE A 7 -46.29 6.04 -44.95
C PHE A 7 -45.28 6.57 -43.92
N PRO A 8 -45.50 6.41 -42.61
CA PRO A 8 -44.61 6.93 -41.59
C PRO A 8 -43.39 6.02 -41.40
N LEU A 9 -42.21 6.63 -41.28
CA LEU A 9 -40.98 6.01 -40.82
C LEU A 9 -41.13 5.63 -39.34
N LEU A 10 -41.12 4.32 -39.05
CA LEU A 10 -40.96 3.81 -37.68
C LEU A 10 -39.47 3.94 -37.31
N VAL A 11 -39.13 4.94 -36.49
CA VAL A 11 -37.81 5.01 -35.85
C VAL A 11 -37.82 4.02 -34.68
N GLY A 12 -37.10 2.91 -34.84
CA GLY A 12 -36.87 1.96 -33.76
C GLY A 12 -35.98 2.57 -32.68
N ALA A 13 -36.55 2.83 -31.51
CA ALA A 13 -35.78 3.16 -30.32
C ALA A 13 -35.04 1.90 -29.84
N ILE A 14 -33.74 1.82 -30.10
CA ILE A 14 -32.86 0.86 -29.40
C ILE A 14 -32.70 1.41 -27.99
N ALA A 15 -33.45 0.86 -27.04
CA ALA A 15 -33.21 1.10 -25.62
C ALA A 15 -31.88 0.44 -25.24
N ALA A 16 -30.81 1.23 -25.22
CA ALA A 16 -29.57 0.83 -24.57
C ALA A 16 -29.82 0.81 -23.06
N LEU A 17 -30.17 -0.36 -22.53
CA LEU A 17 -30.19 -0.61 -21.08
C LEU A 17 -28.75 -0.57 -20.57
N SER A 18 -28.30 0.61 -20.13
CA SER A 18 -27.07 0.74 -19.35
C SER A 18 -27.29 0.09 -17.98
N LEU A 19 -26.71 -1.09 -17.78
CA LEU A 19 -26.62 -1.70 -16.46
C LEU A 19 -25.55 -0.93 -15.67
N SER A 20 -25.97 0.03 -14.85
CA SER A 20 -25.06 0.77 -13.97
C SER A 20 -24.64 -0.11 -12.79
N ALA A 21 -23.34 -0.37 -12.65
CA ALA A 21 -22.76 -0.89 -11.40
C ALA A 21 -22.75 0.23 -10.34
N CYS A 22 -22.87 -0.10 -9.06
CA CYS A 22 -22.95 0.91 -7.99
C CYS A 22 -21.56 1.36 -7.47
N ASN A 23 -20.47 0.95 -8.12
CA ASN A 23 -19.12 1.33 -7.71
C ASN A 23 -18.79 2.72 -8.29
N ASP A 24 -19.41 3.76 -7.72
CA ASP A 24 -19.26 5.12 -8.21
C ASP A 24 -17.96 5.75 -7.69
N ASP A 25 -16.85 5.37 -8.32
CA ASP A 25 -15.58 6.13 -8.26
C ASP A 25 -15.57 7.30 -9.27
N SER A 26 -16.73 7.69 -9.82
CA SER A 26 -16.81 8.63 -10.93
C SER A 26 -17.42 9.97 -10.59
N MET A 27 -16.91 10.68 -9.58
CA MET A 27 -17.14 12.13 -9.45
C MET A 27 -15.93 12.87 -8.89
N ASP A 28 -14.92 13.10 -9.74
CA ASP A 28 -14.24 14.40 -9.85
C ASP A 28 -13.16 14.34 -10.95
N SER A 29 -13.47 14.91 -12.12
CA SER A 29 -12.46 15.32 -13.10
C SER A 29 -13.01 16.52 -13.89
N PRO A 30 -12.31 17.66 -13.93
CA PRO A 30 -12.70 18.76 -14.79
C PRO A 30 -12.47 18.36 -16.24
N ALA A 31 -13.50 18.60 -17.07
CA ALA A 31 -13.50 18.28 -18.49
C ALA A 31 -12.25 18.84 -19.20
N GLN A 32 -11.44 17.95 -19.78
CA GLN A 32 -10.51 18.29 -20.85
C GLN A 32 -10.95 17.53 -22.11
N THR A 33 -11.28 18.32 -23.13
CA THR A 33 -11.46 17.92 -24.53
C THR A 33 -10.15 17.38 -25.09
N GLU A 34 -10.12 16.11 -25.52
CA GLU A 34 -9.99 15.69 -26.93
C GLU A 34 -9.60 14.21 -27.10
N GLN A 35 -10.11 13.65 -28.22
CA GLN A 35 -9.65 12.50 -29.01
C GLN A 35 -9.92 11.06 -28.51
N GLN A 36 -10.79 10.41 -29.28
CA GLN A 36 -11.13 8.98 -29.30
C GLN A 36 -9.89 8.07 -29.36
N PRO A 37 -9.83 7.01 -28.53
CA PRO A 37 -9.18 5.78 -28.89
C PRO A 37 -10.20 4.67 -29.18
N GLU A 38 -9.79 3.76 -30.06
CA GLU A 38 -10.50 2.61 -30.58
C GLU A 38 -11.04 1.65 -29.50
N ASN A 39 -12.28 1.23 -29.68
CA ASN A 39 -12.83 -0.10 -29.31
C ASN A 39 -12.40 -0.69 -27.95
N LEU A 40 -12.52 0.09 -26.87
CA LEU A 40 -12.65 -0.49 -25.54
C LEU A 40 -14.01 -1.20 -25.47
N LYS A 41 -13.99 -2.54 -25.50
CA LYS A 41 -15.17 -3.32 -25.10
C LYS A 41 -15.53 -2.87 -23.69
N ILE A 42 -16.68 -2.24 -23.55
CA ILE A 42 -17.25 -1.93 -22.24
C ILE A 42 -17.61 -3.29 -21.63
N GLU A 43 -16.76 -3.77 -20.73
CA GLU A 43 -17.01 -5.00 -19.97
C GLU A 43 -18.29 -4.79 -19.15
N GLN A 44 -19.24 -5.70 -19.31
CA GLN A 44 -20.50 -5.64 -18.58
C GLN A 44 -20.25 -6.12 -17.15
N PRO A 45 -20.79 -5.42 -16.14
CA PRO A 45 -20.58 -5.80 -14.75
C PRO A 45 -21.14 -7.20 -14.49
N ASN A 46 -20.37 -8.00 -13.77
CA ASN A 46 -20.74 -9.34 -13.36
C ASN A 46 -21.88 -9.32 -12.32
N ALA A 47 -22.41 -10.49 -11.96
CA ALA A 47 -23.55 -10.58 -11.05
C ALA A 47 -23.28 -9.99 -9.65
N LEU A 48 -22.03 -10.05 -9.18
CA LEU A 48 -21.61 -9.48 -7.89
C LEU A 48 -21.40 -7.97 -8.00
N GLU A 49 -20.84 -7.47 -9.08
CA GLU A 49 -20.65 -6.02 -9.33
C GLU A 49 -21.96 -5.23 -9.47
N LYS A 50 -23.07 -5.93 -9.75
CA LYS A 50 -24.44 -5.37 -9.71
C LYS A 50 -24.98 -5.18 -8.30
N VAL A 51 -24.34 -5.78 -7.31
CA VAL A 51 -24.75 -5.70 -5.91
C VAL A 51 -24.08 -4.49 -5.29
N CYS A 52 -24.86 -3.49 -4.89
CA CYS A 52 -24.32 -2.20 -4.43
C CYS A 52 -23.46 -2.26 -3.16
N TYR A 53 -23.39 -3.40 -2.48
CA TYR A 53 -22.44 -3.59 -1.39
C TYR A 53 -21.11 -4.17 -1.86
N TYR A 54 -21.04 -4.89 -2.97
CA TYR A 54 -19.82 -5.60 -3.37
C TYR A 54 -18.63 -4.66 -3.60
N VAL A 55 -17.51 -4.95 -2.93
CA VAL A 55 -16.24 -4.20 -3.11
C VAL A 55 -15.51 -4.69 -4.35
N ASP A 56 -14.95 -5.91 -4.29
CA ASP A 56 -14.34 -6.66 -5.39
C ASP A 56 -14.03 -8.10 -4.94
N GLN A 57 -13.31 -8.87 -5.77
CA GLN A 57 -12.98 -10.28 -5.54
C GLN A 57 -11.99 -10.55 -4.40
N TYR A 58 -11.29 -9.53 -3.91
CA TYR A 58 -10.30 -9.63 -2.82
C TYR A 58 -10.92 -9.44 -1.44
N TRP A 59 -12.21 -9.07 -1.38
CA TRP A 59 -12.97 -8.92 -0.15
C TRP A 59 -14.11 -9.94 -0.10
N ASN A 60 -14.64 -10.19 1.11
CA ASN A 60 -15.82 -11.03 1.25
C ASN A 60 -16.99 -10.42 0.46
N SER A 61 -17.78 -11.28 -0.19
CA SER A 61 -18.97 -10.89 -0.95
C SER A 61 -19.96 -10.00 -0.18
N THR A 62 -20.00 -10.06 1.16
CA THR A 62 -20.87 -9.23 2.01
C THR A 62 -20.23 -7.93 2.51
N ALA A 63 -18.94 -7.72 2.25
CA ALA A 63 -18.26 -6.49 2.61
C ALA A 63 -18.77 -5.32 1.77
N VAL A 64 -18.79 -4.12 2.36
CA VAL A 64 -19.17 -2.82 1.78
C VAL A 64 -18.00 -1.86 1.79
N LEU A 65 -17.91 -1.03 0.75
CA LEU A 65 -17.00 0.10 0.69
C LEU A 65 -17.62 1.32 1.37
N THR A 66 -16.85 2.00 2.23
CA THR A 66 -17.27 3.20 2.95
C THR A 66 -16.22 4.31 2.79
N THR A 67 -16.65 5.56 2.97
CA THR A 67 -15.75 6.74 2.93
C THR A 67 -15.21 7.12 4.30
N SER A 68 -15.72 6.53 5.37
CA SER A 68 -15.32 6.80 6.75
C SER A 68 -15.19 5.51 7.56
N LEU A 69 -14.38 5.56 8.61
CA LEU A 69 -14.41 4.63 9.74
C LEU A 69 -15.59 4.96 10.67
N PRO A 70 -15.94 4.10 11.66
CA PRO A 70 -17.03 4.37 12.60
C PRO A 70 -16.82 5.65 13.42
N ASN A 71 -15.57 6.03 13.67
CA ASN A 71 -15.19 7.24 14.40
C ASN A 71 -14.65 8.31 13.42
N SER A 72 -15.15 9.55 13.53
CA SER A 72 -14.75 10.65 12.66
C SER A 72 -13.32 11.13 12.92
N ALA A 73 -12.83 11.09 14.16
CA ALA A 73 -11.44 11.39 14.48
C ALA A 73 -10.48 10.39 13.81
N ASP A 74 -10.89 9.13 13.74
CA ASP A 74 -10.12 8.05 13.11
C ASP A 74 -10.10 8.19 11.59
N THR A 75 -11.25 8.56 11.02
CA THR A 75 -11.36 8.91 9.60
C THR A 75 -10.45 10.10 9.25
N ASN A 76 -10.51 11.16 10.06
CA ASN A 76 -9.69 12.36 9.85
C ASN A 76 -8.20 12.05 10.00
N PHE A 77 -7.84 11.21 10.97
CA PHE A 77 -6.48 10.74 11.15
C PHE A 77 -5.98 10.01 9.89
N MET A 78 -6.71 9.01 9.40
CA MET A 78 -6.30 8.23 8.22
C MET A 78 -6.17 9.10 6.95
N ASN A 79 -7.12 10.01 6.72
CA ASN A 79 -7.04 10.93 5.57
C ASN A 79 -5.89 11.94 5.69
N SER A 80 -5.63 12.44 6.91
CA SER A 80 -4.49 13.31 7.18
C SER A 80 -3.16 12.57 6.93
N GLN A 81 -3.04 11.33 7.42
CA GLN A 81 -1.87 10.49 7.18
C GLN A 81 -1.67 10.20 5.68
N MET A 82 -2.73 9.86 4.95
CA MET A 82 -2.64 9.66 3.50
C MET A 82 -2.09 10.89 2.77
N THR A 83 -2.59 12.08 3.14
CA THR A 83 -2.13 13.36 2.58
C THR A 83 -0.68 13.63 2.93
N GLN A 84 -0.28 13.34 4.18
CA GLN A 84 1.09 13.53 4.65
C GLN A 84 2.08 12.58 3.96
N ILE A 85 1.71 11.29 3.82
CA ILE A 85 2.51 10.29 3.11
C ILE A 85 2.67 10.70 1.65
N ALA A 86 1.58 11.07 0.96
CA ALA A 86 1.65 11.52 -0.42
C ALA A 86 2.54 12.77 -0.58
N GLY A 87 2.38 13.74 0.34
CA GLY A 87 3.17 14.96 0.39
C GLY A 87 4.66 14.72 0.61
N LEU A 88 5.03 13.73 1.45
CA LEU A 88 6.43 13.31 1.65
C LEU A 88 7.10 12.93 0.33
N TRP A 89 6.36 12.27 -0.57
CA TRP A 89 6.86 11.83 -1.87
C TRP A 89 6.61 12.84 -3.00
N GLY A 90 6.09 14.03 -2.68
CA GLY A 90 5.75 15.06 -3.67
C GLY A 90 4.62 14.65 -4.62
N ARG A 91 3.67 13.84 -4.15
CA ARG A 91 2.60 13.24 -4.94
C ARG A 91 1.22 13.54 -4.35
N THR A 92 0.18 13.17 -5.10
CA THR A 92 -1.22 13.24 -4.66
C THR A 92 -1.64 11.97 -3.92
N SER A 93 -2.66 12.10 -3.08
CA SER A 93 -3.27 10.97 -2.41
C SER A 93 -4.00 10.06 -3.42
N PRO A 94 -3.79 8.73 -3.39
CA PRO A 94 -4.71 7.79 -4.02
C PRO A 94 -6.07 7.88 -3.33
N THR A 95 -7.10 7.33 -3.99
CA THR A 95 -8.42 7.20 -3.37
C THR A 95 -8.33 6.25 -2.19
N LEU A 96 -8.48 6.78 -0.98
CA LEU A 96 -8.62 6.00 0.24
C LEU A 96 -10.10 5.72 0.52
N ARG A 97 -10.43 4.45 0.73
CA ARG A 97 -11.74 3.99 1.20
C ARG A 97 -11.54 2.93 2.28
N PHE A 98 -12.60 2.70 3.05
CA PHE A 98 -12.60 1.71 4.11
C PHE A 98 -13.54 0.57 3.78
N VAL A 99 -13.22 -0.62 4.27
CA VAL A 99 -14.04 -1.82 4.02
C VAL A 99 -14.64 -2.30 5.33
N ASN A 100 -15.97 -2.37 5.36
CA ASN A 100 -16.74 -2.86 6.50
C ASN A 100 -17.51 -4.10 6.08
N ASP A 101 -17.60 -5.11 6.93
CA ASP A 101 -18.46 -6.27 6.70
C ASP A 101 -19.31 -6.50 7.96
N PRO A 102 -20.55 -5.96 8.01
CA PRO A 102 -21.43 -6.15 9.14
C PRO A 102 -21.78 -7.63 9.40
N SER A 103 -21.72 -8.48 8.38
CA SER A 103 -22.08 -9.90 8.46
C SER A 103 -20.91 -10.78 8.88
N SER A 104 -19.69 -10.38 8.54
CA SER A 104 -18.46 -11.07 8.92
C SER A 104 -17.34 -10.08 9.22
N PRO A 105 -17.34 -9.36 10.36
CA PRO A 105 -16.42 -8.24 10.60
C PRO A 105 -14.94 -8.58 10.38
N ASN A 106 -14.51 -9.77 10.81
CA ASN A 106 -13.13 -10.24 10.68
C ASN A 106 -12.69 -10.51 9.23
N SER A 107 -13.63 -10.60 8.27
CA SER A 107 -13.30 -10.73 6.84
C SER A 107 -12.58 -9.50 6.29
N THR A 108 -12.65 -8.37 7.01
CA THR A 108 -11.99 -7.11 6.68
C THR A 108 -10.61 -6.97 7.34
N TYR A 109 -10.00 -8.08 7.76
CA TYR A 109 -8.62 -8.07 8.28
C TYR A 109 -7.63 -8.01 7.11
N ASN A 110 -7.65 -6.91 6.36
CA ASN A 110 -6.75 -6.68 5.24
C ASN A 110 -6.64 -5.18 4.91
N ALA A 111 -5.56 -4.79 4.25
CA ALA A 111 -5.43 -3.53 3.54
C ALA A 111 -4.84 -3.84 2.15
N ILE A 112 -5.35 -3.18 1.11
CA ILE A 112 -4.97 -3.50 -0.27
C ILE A 112 -4.70 -2.22 -1.05
N SER A 113 -3.53 -2.17 -1.67
CA SER A 113 -3.11 -1.15 -2.62
C SER A 113 -3.28 -1.62 -4.06
N TYR A 114 -4.11 -0.92 -4.82
CA TYR A 114 -4.44 -1.24 -6.21
C TYR A 114 -3.63 -0.38 -7.18
N SER A 115 -3.12 -0.98 -8.25
CA SER A 115 -2.35 -0.29 -9.29
C SER A 115 -3.11 0.85 -9.98
N THR A 116 -4.44 0.88 -9.85
CA THR A 116 -5.32 1.92 -10.37
C THR A 116 -5.43 3.17 -9.48
N GLY A 117 -4.52 3.36 -8.52
CA GLY A 117 -4.51 4.56 -7.68
C GLY A 117 -5.52 4.55 -6.53
N LYS A 118 -5.80 3.38 -5.94
CA LYS A 118 -6.75 3.23 -4.83
C LYS A 118 -6.12 2.41 -3.70
N ILE A 119 -6.49 2.74 -2.47
CA ILE A 119 -6.15 1.95 -1.27
C ILE A 119 -7.45 1.67 -0.51
N TYR A 120 -7.75 0.40 -0.30
CA TYR A 120 -8.90 -0.03 0.51
C TYR A 120 -8.41 -0.60 1.83
N TYR A 121 -8.94 -0.07 2.94
CA TYR A 121 -8.46 -0.34 4.28
C TYR A 121 -9.56 -0.95 5.15
N GLY A 122 -9.39 -2.19 5.59
CA GLY A 122 -10.43 -2.91 6.32
C GLY A 122 -10.62 -2.45 7.76
N TYR A 123 -11.87 -2.52 8.25
CA TYR A 123 -12.23 -2.13 9.62
C TYR A 123 -11.56 -3.03 10.67
N ALA A 124 -11.47 -4.34 10.44
CA ALA A 124 -10.92 -5.27 11.42
C ALA A 124 -9.41 -5.09 11.60
N ILE A 125 -8.65 -4.93 10.51
CA ILE A 125 -7.21 -4.64 10.62
C ILE A 125 -6.97 -3.26 11.26
N TYR A 126 -7.81 -2.26 10.96
CA TYR A 126 -7.73 -0.94 11.59
C TYR A 126 -7.88 -1.02 13.11
N ALA A 127 -8.93 -1.70 13.56
CA ALA A 127 -9.25 -1.85 14.97
C ALA A 127 -8.14 -2.63 15.70
N ASP A 128 -7.65 -3.72 15.13
CA ASP A 128 -6.58 -4.52 15.72
C ASP A 128 -5.25 -3.74 15.80
N ALA A 129 -4.85 -3.06 14.73
CA ALA A 129 -3.67 -2.19 14.72
C ALA A 129 -3.75 -1.13 15.82
N LYS A 130 -4.92 -0.49 15.94
CA LYS A 130 -5.17 0.52 16.97
C LYS A 130 -5.12 -0.05 18.38
N ASN A 131 -5.65 -1.25 18.60
CA ASN A 131 -5.59 -1.92 19.89
C ASN A 131 -4.17 -2.35 20.28
N LYS A 132 -3.36 -2.77 19.32
CA LYS A 132 -1.98 -3.24 19.55
C LYS A 132 -0.98 -2.12 19.82
N GLY A 133 -1.15 -0.95 19.19
CA GLY A 133 -0.16 0.12 19.29
C GLY A 133 -0.66 1.52 18.99
N GLY A 134 -1.96 1.71 18.86
CA GLY A 134 -2.55 3.00 18.56
C GLY A 134 -2.36 3.46 17.11
N ASN A 135 -2.45 4.76 16.93
CA ASN A 135 -2.47 5.41 15.61
C ASN A 135 -1.19 5.17 14.79
N ILE A 136 -0.03 5.01 15.43
CA ILE A 136 1.24 4.79 14.73
C ILE A 136 1.26 3.50 13.92
N VAL A 137 0.57 2.45 14.39
CA VAL A 137 0.49 1.18 13.67
C VAL A 137 -0.34 1.34 12.40
N ASN A 138 -1.47 2.04 12.49
CA ASN A 138 -2.29 2.37 11.32
C ASN A 138 -1.55 3.30 10.33
N ALA A 139 -0.75 4.25 10.83
CA ALA A 139 0.09 5.08 9.97
C ALA A 139 1.16 4.27 9.23
N MET A 140 1.77 3.29 9.91
CA MET A 140 2.74 2.36 9.31
C MET A 140 2.10 1.54 8.19
N ILE A 141 0.95 0.89 8.45
CA ILE A 141 0.25 0.09 7.44
C ILE A 141 -0.14 0.97 6.25
N LEU A 142 -0.66 2.18 6.50
CA LEU A 142 -1.02 3.08 5.42
C LEU A 142 0.18 3.53 4.57
N ALA A 143 1.34 3.73 5.20
CA ALA A 143 2.59 4.04 4.50
C ALA A 143 3.14 2.84 3.72
N HIS A 144 2.94 1.62 4.22
CA HIS A 144 3.23 0.38 3.50
C HIS A 144 2.36 0.27 2.24
N GLU A 145 1.05 0.46 2.35
CA GLU A 145 0.14 0.46 1.19
C GLU A 145 0.49 1.55 0.17
N TYR A 146 0.93 2.73 0.64
CA TYR A 146 1.45 3.77 -0.24
C TYR A 146 2.79 3.40 -0.87
N GLY A 147 3.64 2.64 -0.18
CA GLY A 147 4.85 2.04 -0.75
C GLY A 147 4.55 1.24 -2.01
N HIS A 148 3.48 0.44 -2.01
CA HIS A 148 3.01 -0.23 -3.22
C HIS A 148 2.55 0.75 -4.31
N GLN A 149 1.92 1.89 -3.96
CA GLN A 149 1.62 2.93 -4.95
C GLN A 149 2.90 3.47 -5.61
N LEU A 150 3.97 3.70 -4.85
CA LEU A 150 5.26 4.11 -5.40
C LEU A 150 5.82 3.03 -6.34
N GLN A 151 5.71 1.76 -5.97
CA GLN A 151 6.11 0.64 -6.81
C GLN A 151 5.38 0.64 -8.15
N TYR A 152 4.06 0.77 -8.16
CA TYR A 152 3.27 0.85 -9.40
C TYR A 152 3.65 2.06 -10.26
N ILE A 153 3.86 3.22 -9.63
CA ILE A 153 4.12 4.48 -10.32
C ILE A 153 5.50 4.53 -10.96
N PHE A 154 6.51 4.00 -10.26
CA PHE A 154 7.91 4.12 -10.66
C PHE A 154 8.49 2.83 -11.24
N GLY A 155 7.69 1.75 -11.32
CA GLY A 155 8.17 0.44 -11.78
C GLY A 155 9.18 -0.18 -10.81
N LEU A 156 8.94 -0.03 -9.50
CA LEU A 156 9.73 -0.62 -8.42
C LEU A 156 9.05 -1.90 -7.92
N PRO A 157 9.74 -2.77 -7.16
CA PRO A 157 11.17 -2.75 -6.85
C PRO A 157 12.06 -2.97 -8.09
N SER A 158 13.30 -2.47 -8.07
CA SER A 158 14.30 -2.77 -9.11
C SER A 158 14.80 -4.22 -9.07
N VAL A 159 14.52 -4.93 -7.98
CA VAL A 159 14.82 -6.35 -7.79
C VAL A 159 13.55 -7.18 -7.99
N SER A 160 13.64 -8.22 -8.84
CA SER A 160 12.53 -9.14 -9.10
C SER A 160 12.87 -10.55 -8.62
N GLU A 161 11.88 -11.24 -8.06
CA GLU A 161 11.92 -12.67 -7.76
C GLU A 161 10.55 -13.32 -8.01
N SER A 162 10.47 -14.65 -7.89
CA SER A 162 9.22 -15.40 -8.13
C SER A 162 8.19 -15.34 -6.99
N THR A 163 8.48 -14.59 -5.92
CA THR A 163 7.61 -14.38 -4.76
C THR A 163 7.33 -12.89 -4.56
N ALA A 164 6.30 -12.57 -3.77
CA ALA A 164 5.92 -11.19 -3.45
C ALA A 164 6.91 -10.45 -2.54
N ARG A 165 7.87 -11.15 -1.93
CA ARG A 165 8.73 -10.62 -0.88
C ARG A 165 9.52 -9.35 -1.24
N PRO A 166 10.09 -9.12 -2.44
CA PRO A 166 10.77 -7.86 -2.73
C PRO A 166 9.80 -6.69 -2.66
N ASN A 167 8.59 -6.86 -3.17
CA ASN A 167 7.54 -5.84 -3.11
C ASN A 167 7.16 -5.53 -1.66
N GLU A 168 6.91 -6.57 -0.86
CA GLU A 168 6.49 -6.45 0.54
C GLU A 168 7.57 -5.85 1.44
N LEU A 169 8.82 -6.32 1.32
CA LEU A 169 9.92 -5.82 2.15
C LEU A 169 10.29 -4.39 1.80
N GLU A 170 10.27 -4.01 0.53
CA GLU A 170 10.47 -2.60 0.17
C GLU A 170 9.32 -1.72 0.68
N ALA A 171 8.06 -2.20 0.62
CA ALA A 171 6.91 -1.49 1.19
C ALA A 171 7.03 -1.32 2.72
N ASP A 172 7.52 -2.33 3.45
CA ASP A 172 7.90 -2.21 4.87
C ASP A 172 9.01 -1.16 5.08
N GLY A 173 9.98 -1.12 4.16
CA GLY A 173 11.02 -0.11 4.12
C GLY A 173 10.46 1.31 3.95
N PHE A 174 9.56 1.52 2.99
CA PHE A 174 8.88 2.80 2.77
C PHE A 174 8.10 3.23 4.02
N ALA A 175 7.46 2.29 4.72
CA ALA A 175 6.78 2.57 5.97
C ALA A 175 7.76 3.01 7.07
N GLY A 176 8.88 2.31 7.25
CA GLY A 176 9.95 2.72 8.16
C GLY A 176 10.52 4.10 7.84
N TYR A 177 10.72 4.38 6.55
CA TYR A 177 11.18 5.67 6.05
C TYR A 177 10.20 6.79 6.41
N TYR A 178 8.90 6.60 6.14
CA TYR A 178 7.85 7.54 6.52
C TYR A 178 7.83 7.81 8.03
N LEU A 179 8.00 6.78 8.86
CA LEU A 179 8.00 6.92 10.31
C LEU A 179 9.17 7.79 10.82
N ARG A 180 10.32 7.76 10.14
CA ARG A 180 11.50 8.57 10.50
C ARG A 180 11.42 10.01 10.01
N ARG A 181 10.96 10.23 8.77
CA ARG A 181 11.14 11.52 8.08
C ARG A 181 10.55 12.69 8.89
N PRO A 182 11.24 13.85 8.98
CA PRO A 182 10.73 15.01 9.72
C PRO A 182 9.39 15.54 9.21
N ASN A 183 9.15 15.43 7.90
CA ASN A 183 7.88 15.75 7.24
C ASN A 183 6.92 14.54 7.13
N GLY A 184 7.33 13.36 7.61
CA GLY A 184 6.49 12.18 7.80
C GLY A 184 5.98 12.08 9.25
N TYR A 185 5.94 10.87 9.81
CA TYR A 185 5.47 10.66 11.20
C TYR A 185 6.45 11.20 12.28
N ASN A 186 7.67 11.55 11.86
CA ASN A 186 8.67 12.28 12.64
C ASN A 186 9.05 11.65 13.99
N GLN A 187 9.36 10.35 13.99
CA GLN A 187 9.97 9.69 15.15
C GLN A 187 11.50 9.69 15.05
N THR A 188 12.16 10.03 16.15
CA THR A 188 13.62 10.25 16.19
C THR A 188 14.39 9.08 16.82
N THR A 189 13.71 8.14 17.45
CA THR A 189 14.32 6.89 17.94
C THR A 189 13.52 5.68 17.47
N PHE A 190 14.19 4.54 17.35
CA PHE A 190 13.52 3.33 16.89
C PHE A 190 12.56 2.75 17.92
N ALA A 191 12.86 2.90 19.21
CA ALA A 191 11.97 2.52 20.30
C ALA A 191 10.58 3.20 20.21
N GLN A 192 10.51 4.43 19.68
CA GLN A 192 9.22 5.13 19.50
C GLN A 192 8.30 4.47 18.48
N ILE A 193 8.86 3.66 17.56
CA ILE A 193 8.11 2.95 16.53
C ILE A 193 7.89 1.48 16.86
N ALA A 194 8.02 1.11 18.15
CA ALA A 194 8.01 -0.29 18.58
C ALA A 194 6.80 -1.07 18.11
N ALA A 195 5.61 -0.57 18.42
CA ALA A 195 4.39 -1.24 18.04
C ALA A 195 4.21 -1.34 16.52
N ALA A 196 4.79 -0.41 15.75
CA ALA A 196 4.71 -0.43 14.29
C ALA A 196 5.51 -1.60 13.70
N TYR A 197 6.79 -1.74 14.05
CA TYR A 197 7.55 -2.89 13.54
C TYR A 197 7.09 -4.23 14.15
N GLU A 198 6.45 -4.22 15.33
CA GLU A 198 5.84 -5.41 15.91
C GLU A 198 4.64 -5.88 15.09
N PHE A 199 3.88 -4.94 14.53
CA PHE A 199 2.83 -5.26 13.59
C PHE A 199 3.40 -5.83 12.28
N ALA A 200 4.45 -5.21 11.73
CA ALA A 200 5.10 -5.67 10.50
C ALA A 200 5.59 -7.13 10.59
N GLN A 201 6.18 -7.56 11.72
CA GLN A 201 6.51 -8.98 11.87
C GLN A 201 5.28 -9.89 11.97
N SER A 202 4.17 -9.40 12.53
CA SER A 202 2.99 -10.25 12.77
C SER A 202 2.28 -10.67 11.48
N ILE A 203 2.56 -9.95 10.39
CA ILE A 203 2.07 -10.23 9.03
C ILE A 203 3.10 -10.98 8.17
N GLY A 204 4.25 -11.36 8.73
CA GLY A 204 5.24 -12.21 8.05
C GLY A 204 4.84 -13.69 8.04
N ASP A 205 5.42 -14.46 7.11
CA ASP A 205 5.16 -15.88 6.96
C ASP A 205 6.45 -16.69 6.70
N TYR A 206 6.37 -18.03 6.77
CA TYR A 206 7.50 -18.93 6.49
C TYR A 206 7.31 -19.77 5.22
N GLN A 207 6.37 -19.39 4.35
CA GLN A 207 6.02 -20.11 3.12
C GLN A 207 6.98 -19.77 1.99
N THR A 208 8.30 -19.97 2.19
CA THR A 208 9.37 -19.43 1.33
C THR A 208 9.36 -19.88 -0.14
N THR A 209 8.56 -20.88 -0.50
CA THR A 209 8.39 -21.37 -1.88
C THR A 209 7.05 -20.94 -2.51
N SER A 210 6.18 -20.27 -1.75
CA SER A 210 4.91 -19.75 -2.23
C SER A 210 5.14 -18.46 -3.02
N ALA A 211 4.41 -18.29 -4.13
CA ALA A 211 4.41 -17.03 -4.87
C ALA A 211 3.93 -15.86 -4.00
N GLY A 212 3.08 -16.12 -3.01
CA GLY A 212 2.61 -15.15 -2.02
C GLY A 212 3.47 -15.05 -0.76
N HIS A 213 4.73 -15.48 -0.79
CA HIS A 213 5.63 -15.28 0.36
C HIS A 213 5.93 -13.79 0.54
N HIS A 214 5.60 -13.23 1.71
CA HIS A 214 5.80 -11.80 2.00
C HIS A 214 7.18 -11.51 2.64
N GLY A 215 7.85 -12.55 3.10
CA GLY A 215 9.05 -12.45 3.95
C GLY A 215 8.78 -12.97 5.35
N THR A 216 9.84 -13.45 5.99
CA THR A 216 9.76 -13.96 7.37
C THR A 216 9.53 -12.84 8.37
N PRO A 217 8.96 -13.11 9.55
CA PRO A 217 8.78 -12.11 10.60
C PRO A 217 10.06 -11.31 10.94
N PRO A 218 11.26 -11.92 11.02
CA PRO A 218 12.52 -11.17 11.15
C PRO A 218 12.88 -10.31 9.95
N GLN A 219 12.63 -10.78 8.71
CA GLN A 219 12.89 -10.02 7.49
C GLN A 219 12.07 -8.75 7.43
N ARG A 220 10.76 -8.83 7.74
CA ARG A 220 9.84 -7.68 7.76
C ARG A 220 10.27 -6.63 8.80
N ARG A 221 10.64 -7.06 10.01
CA ARG A 221 11.22 -6.17 11.03
C ARG A 221 12.50 -5.47 10.57
N SER A 222 13.40 -6.23 9.94
CA SER A 222 14.67 -5.69 9.44
C SER A 222 14.47 -4.70 8.29
N ALA A 223 13.47 -4.94 7.43
CA ALA A 223 13.07 -4.02 6.38
C ALA A 223 12.56 -2.68 6.93
N VAL A 224 11.68 -2.70 7.94
CA VAL A 224 11.24 -1.47 8.63
C VAL A 224 12.42 -0.73 9.25
N ARG A 225 13.34 -1.44 9.91
CA ARG A 225 14.55 -0.84 10.51
C ARG A 225 15.44 -0.20 9.45
N LEU A 226 15.71 -0.89 8.35
CA LEU A 226 16.49 -0.34 7.23
C LEU A 226 15.83 0.92 6.67
N GLY A 227 14.52 0.88 6.43
CA GLY A 227 13.75 2.03 5.99
C GLY A 227 13.84 3.22 6.94
N PHE A 228 13.70 2.96 8.24
CA PHE A 228 13.82 3.97 9.29
C PHE A 228 15.21 4.62 9.32
N LEU A 229 16.29 3.83 9.14
CA LEU A 229 17.65 4.36 9.03
C LEU A 229 17.83 5.23 7.78
N LEU A 230 17.34 4.75 6.62
CA LEU A 230 17.38 5.52 5.37
C LEU A 230 16.57 6.81 5.45
N GLY A 231 15.52 6.86 6.27
CA GLY A 231 14.71 8.07 6.53
C GLY A 231 15.48 9.21 7.21
N GLN A 232 16.72 8.98 7.64
CA GLN A 232 17.64 10.06 8.03
C GLN A 232 17.97 10.99 6.85
N TYR A 233 17.87 10.48 5.62
CA TYR A 233 18.20 11.19 4.38
C TYR A 233 16.93 11.52 3.61
N ASP A 234 17.02 12.53 2.74
CA ASP A 234 15.94 12.91 1.83
C ASP A 234 16.14 12.22 0.47
N LEU A 235 15.40 11.16 0.25
CA LEU A 235 15.49 10.29 -0.93
C LEU A 235 14.23 10.41 -1.79
N THR A 236 14.43 10.39 -3.11
CA THR A 236 13.35 10.06 -4.06
C THR A 236 12.99 8.58 -3.94
N ALA A 237 11.81 8.17 -4.42
CA ALA A 237 11.40 6.76 -4.39
C ALA A 237 12.42 5.82 -5.06
N SER A 238 12.94 6.19 -6.24
CA SER A 238 13.98 5.40 -6.91
C SER A 238 15.34 5.41 -6.20
N SER A 239 15.71 6.52 -5.51
CA SER A 239 16.93 6.53 -4.68
C SER A 239 16.76 5.69 -3.41
N PHE A 240 15.54 5.65 -2.87
CA PHE A 240 15.19 4.77 -1.76
C PHE A 240 15.31 3.32 -2.19
N ASP A 241 14.63 2.90 -3.27
CA ASP A 241 14.73 1.56 -3.86
C ASP A 241 16.18 1.12 -4.02
N TYR A 242 16.99 1.95 -4.70
CA TYR A 242 18.41 1.67 -4.92
C TYR A 242 19.14 1.42 -3.60
N ASN A 243 19.02 2.32 -2.62
CA ASN A 243 19.74 2.17 -1.35
C ASN A 243 19.20 1.01 -0.52
N PHE A 244 17.87 0.81 -0.52
CA PHE A 244 17.22 -0.28 0.17
C PHE A 244 17.76 -1.62 -0.32
N PHE A 245 17.69 -1.89 -1.63
CA PHE A 245 18.22 -3.15 -2.19
C PHE A 245 19.74 -3.20 -2.26
N TYR A 246 20.44 -2.06 -2.27
CA TYR A 246 21.90 -2.05 -2.13
C TYR A 246 22.33 -2.70 -0.82
N TYR A 247 21.72 -2.31 0.30
CA TYR A 247 22.02 -2.88 1.61
C TYR A 247 21.29 -4.21 1.82
N TYR A 248 20.09 -4.38 1.29
CA TYR A 248 19.27 -5.59 1.35
C TYR A 248 19.51 -6.50 0.13
N GLN A 249 20.78 -6.70 -0.23
CA GLN A 249 21.18 -7.32 -1.50
C GLN A 249 20.67 -8.75 -1.69
N GLY A 250 20.47 -9.48 -0.58
CA GLY A 250 20.03 -10.86 -0.62
C GLY A 250 18.53 -11.00 -0.47
N VAL A 251 17.65 -10.38 -1.27
CA VAL A 251 16.20 -10.60 -1.08
C VAL A 251 15.87 -12.10 -1.07
N LEU A 252 16.63 -12.94 -1.80
CA LEU A 252 16.64 -14.42 -1.72
C LEU A 252 17.12 -15.04 -0.37
N ASN A 253 18.18 -14.50 0.23
CA ASN A 253 18.93 -15.07 1.39
C ASN A 253 18.92 -14.20 2.66
N GLY A 254 18.24 -13.05 2.66
CA GLY A 254 18.24 -11.99 3.68
C GLY A 254 19.55 -11.23 3.91
N THR A 255 20.63 -11.51 3.18
CA THR A 255 21.97 -11.01 3.55
C THR A 255 22.20 -9.54 3.26
N TYR A 256 22.80 -8.83 4.23
CA TYR A 256 23.24 -7.45 4.08
C TYR A 256 24.58 -7.32 3.36
N LYS A 257 24.70 -6.33 2.48
CA LYS A 257 25.94 -6.04 1.76
C LYS A 257 26.92 -5.26 2.65
N MET A 258 28.17 -5.73 2.71
CA MET A 258 29.30 -5.07 3.41
C MET A 258 30.19 -4.22 2.48
N GLY A 259 29.84 -4.13 1.20
CA GLY A 259 30.60 -3.39 0.19
C GLY A 259 30.29 -1.89 0.23
N LYS A 260 31.28 -1.07 -0.14
CA LYS A 260 31.18 0.41 -0.17
C LYS A 260 30.21 0.92 -1.24
N ASN A 261 29.17 1.65 -0.82
CA ASN A 261 28.28 2.40 -1.70
C ASN A 261 28.95 3.71 -2.14
N SER A 262 29.70 3.66 -3.25
CA SER A 262 30.38 4.83 -3.79
C SER A 262 29.44 5.89 -4.37
N GLN A 263 28.19 5.53 -4.68
CA GLN A 263 27.19 6.46 -5.21
C GLN A 263 26.61 7.35 -4.10
N TYR A 264 26.44 6.82 -2.88
CA TYR A 264 25.94 7.55 -1.72
C TYR A 264 26.90 7.42 -0.53
N PRO A 265 28.07 8.09 -0.56
CA PRO A 265 29.11 7.90 0.45
C PRO A 265 28.72 8.34 1.87
N GLU A 266 27.83 9.32 2.01
CA GLU A 266 27.32 9.74 3.32
C GLU A 266 26.38 8.71 3.94
N ILE A 267 25.50 8.13 3.11
CA ILE A 267 24.61 7.03 3.51
C ILE A 267 25.45 5.81 3.85
N ASP A 268 26.48 5.51 3.07
CA ASP A 268 27.43 4.41 3.34
C ASP A 268 28.10 4.53 4.71
N ALA A 269 28.62 5.72 5.03
CA ALA A 269 29.27 5.97 6.32
C ALA A 269 28.30 5.83 7.50
N TYR A 270 27.03 6.16 7.32
CA TYR A 270 25.99 5.97 8.33
C TYR A 270 25.57 4.51 8.44
N MET A 271 25.21 3.87 7.33
CA MET A 271 24.71 2.49 7.29
C MET A 271 25.75 1.46 7.74
N SER A 272 27.05 1.74 7.52
CA SER A 272 28.15 0.90 8.00
C SER A 272 28.14 0.72 9.52
N GLN A 273 27.55 1.65 10.28
CA GLN A 273 27.44 1.55 11.74
C GLN A 273 26.37 0.52 12.18
N TYR A 274 25.43 0.20 11.28
CA TYR A 274 24.25 -0.63 11.59
C TYR A 274 24.24 -1.96 10.82
N THR A 275 25.21 -2.23 9.95
CA THR A 275 25.15 -3.41 9.07
C THR A 275 25.16 -4.72 9.85
N ASP A 276 25.95 -4.80 10.94
CA ASP A 276 25.95 -5.95 11.84
C ASP A 276 24.63 -6.09 12.62
N GLU A 277 24.03 -4.97 13.05
CA GLU A 277 22.73 -4.95 13.72
C GLU A 277 21.64 -5.49 12.80
N LEU A 278 21.55 -4.94 11.59
CA LEU A 278 20.58 -5.32 10.56
C LEU A 278 20.65 -6.80 10.18
N ARG A 279 21.86 -7.35 10.05
CA ARG A 279 22.06 -8.80 9.85
C ARG A 279 21.49 -9.61 11.02
N LYS A 280 21.82 -9.23 12.26
CA LYS A 280 21.35 -9.94 13.46
C LYS A 280 19.83 -9.90 13.59
N ILE A 281 19.20 -8.76 13.28
CA ILE A 281 17.73 -8.62 13.26
C ILE A 281 17.14 -9.60 12.24
N GLN A 282 17.66 -9.57 11.01
CA GLN A 282 17.16 -10.38 9.90
C GLN A 282 17.32 -11.89 10.12
N ASN A 283 18.37 -12.32 10.82
CA ASN A 283 18.57 -13.72 11.21
C ASN A 283 17.81 -14.14 12.48
N GLY A 284 17.12 -13.21 13.16
CA GLY A 284 16.45 -13.48 14.43
C GLY A 284 17.41 -13.68 15.61
N GLU A 285 18.65 -13.20 15.50
CA GLU A 285 19.67 -13.25 16.57
C GLU A 285 19.42 -12.20 17.65
N ILE A 286 18.66 -11.13 17.34
CA ILE A 286 18.20 -10.13 18.32
C ILE A 286 16.84 -10.56 18.87
N SER A 287 16.72 -10.68 20.19
CA SER A 287 15.43 -10.98 20.84
C SER A 287 14.40 -9.87 20.61
N ALA A 288 13.11 -10.16 20.85
CA ALA A 288 12.06 -9.16 20.72
C ALA A 288 12.27 -7.98 21.70
N GLU A 289 12.78 -8.26 22.89
CA GLU A 289 13.12 -7.28 23.92
C GLU A 289 14.31 -6.41 23.48
N GLU A 290 15.42 -7.02 23.04
CA GLU A 290 16.59 -6.26 22.57
C GLU A 290 16.25 -5.38 21.36
N PHE A 291 15.35 -5.84 20.48
CA PHE A 291 14.92 -5.06 19.33
C PHE A 291 14.17 -3.77 19.71
N LYS A 292 13.49 -3.78 20.87
CA LYS A 292 12.77 -2.61 21.41
C LYS A 292 13.67 -1.52 21.92
N ASP A 293 14.86 -1.88 22.34
CA ASP A 293 15.81 -0.96 22.96
C ASP A 293 16.88 -0.46 21.97
N LEU A 294 16.76 -0.81 20.68
CA LEU A 294 17.62 -0.26 19.63
C LEU A 294 17.46 1.26 19.52
N LYS A 295 18.58 1.94 19.31
CA LYS A 295 18.65 3.40 19.21
C LYS A 295 18.23 3.91 17.84
#